data_AF-A0A9D2EZC8-F1
#
_entry.id   AF-A0A9D2EZC8-F1
#
_cell.length_a   1.000
_cell.length_b   1.000
_cell.length_c   1.000
_cell.angle_alpha   90.00
_cell.angle_beta   90.00
_cell.angle_gamma   90.00
#
_symmetry.space_group_name_H-M   'P 1'
#
loop_
_entity.id
_entity.type
_entity.pdbx_description
1 polymer ?
#
loop_
_entity_poly.entity_id
_entity_poly.type
_entity_poly.pdbx_seq_one_letter_code
_entity_poly.pdbx_strand_id
1 'polypeptide(L)'
;MRREGGGRAAARMRERLADAFWECLDAARLDAVSVGDVIAAAGVSRGSFYYHFADKDELVRWALRHEVIDVDRRGTSLVAVMAGPEPDDEDPIVARGVRRICLLIDRGGMDVAYDAMLELAIEFWTRAQRPEGGRLPDEVVAALEYGVGGLVGMLSRADTSTEAHRRASVAFLREQHARLREHVLSEVLVAS
;
A
#
# COMPACT_ATOMS: atom_id res chain seq x y z
N MET A 1 19.73 28.18 0.76
CA MET A 1 18.62 27.92 -0.20
C MET A 1 18.80 26.69 -1.12
N ARG A 2 19.81 25.80 -0.97
CA ARG A 2 20.04 24.66 -1.89
C ARG A 2 19.39 23.30 -1.50
N ARG A 3 18.65 23.21 -0.39
CA ARG A 3 18.12 21.91 0.14
C ARG A 3 16.76 21.48 -0.42
N GLU A 4 15.89 22.40 -0.85
CA GLU A 4 14.55 22.08 -1.37
C GLU A 4 14.54 21.57 -2.82
N GLY A 5 15.56 21.90 -3.61
CA GLY A 5 15.71 21.41 -4.99
C GLY A 5 16.13 19.94 -5.04
N GLY A 6 17.02 19.51 -4.13
CA GLY A 6 17.51 18.15 -4.05
C GLY A 6 16.45 17.14 -3.57
N GLY A 7 15.63 17.52 -2.59
CA GLY A 7 14.56 16.64 -2.08
C GLY A 7 13.50 16.31 -3.13
N ARG A 8 13.10 17.29 -3.94
CA ARG A 8 12.12 17.08 -5.03
C ARG A 8 12.68 16.28 -6.19
N ALA A 9 13.96 16.46 -6.53
CA ALA A 9 14.61 15.65 -7.56
C ALA A 9 14.75 14.18 -7.12
N ALA A 10 15.08 13.95 -5.85
CA ALA A 10 15.16 12.60 -5.28
C ALA A 10 13.78 11.90 -5.23
N ALA A 11 12.71 12.62 -4.88
CA ALA A 11 11.35 12.08 -4.90
C ALA A 11 10.93 11.62 -6.31
N ARG A 12 11.10 12.49 -7.31
CA ARG A 12 10.82 12.14 -8.72
C ARG A 12 11.64 10.97 -9.23
N MET A 13 12.88 10.81 -8.75
CA MET A 13 13.71 9.66 -9.14
C MET A 13 13.17 8.36 -8.54
N ARG A 14 12.73 8.38 -7.28
CA ARG A 14 12.07 7.21 -6.67
C ARG A 14 10.77 6.85 -7.39
N GLU A 15 9.96 7.83 -7.73
CA GLU A 15 8.73 7.64 -8.54
C GLU A 15 9.05 7.00 -9.89
N ARG A 16 10.05 7.52 -10.62
CA ARG A 16 10.48 6.96 -11.90
C ARG A 16 10.97 5.51 -11.79
N LEU A 17 11.72 5.19 -10.73
CA LEU A 17 12.17 3.81 -10.46
C LEU A 17 11.00 2.89 -10.11
N ALA A 18 10.01 3.38 -9.36
CA ALA A 18 8.80 2.63 -9.04
C ALA A 18 7.92 2.38 -10.26
N ASP A 19 7.71 3.39 -11.11
CA ASP A 19 6.95 3.23 -12.36
C ASP A 19 7.63 2.21 -13.29
N ALA A 20 8.96 2.26 -13.43
CA ALA A 20 9.72 1.26 -14.18
C ALA A 20 9.63 -0.15 -13.58
N PHE A 21 9.56 -0.26 -12.24
CA PHE A 21 9.30 -1.54 -11.58
C PHE A 21 7.92 -2.09 -11.93
N TRP A 22 6.87 -1.26 -11.89
CA TRP A 22 5.53 -1.67 -12.28
C TRP A 22 5.45 -2.12 -13.74
N GLU A 23 6.17 -1.46 -14.65
CA GLU A 23 6.29 -1.88 -16.06
C GLU A 23 6.97 -3.26 -16.19
N CYS A 24 8.06 -3.49 -15.46
CA CYS A 24 8.76 -4.79 -15.46
C CYS A 24 7.84 -5.90 -14.90
N LEU A 25 7.10 -5.59 -13.85
CA LEU A 25 6.17 -6.51 -13.20
C LEU A 25 4.97 -6.84 -14.10
N ASP A 26 4.55 -5.94 -14.98
CA ASP A 26 3.53 -6.23 -15.98
C ASP A 26 4.02 -7.27 -17.02
N ALA A 27 5.33 -7.35 -17.27
CA ALA A 27 5.93 -8.32 -18.19
C ALA A 27 6.36 -9.64 -17.53
N ALA A 28 6.63 -9.66 -16.22
CA ALA A 28 7.24 -10.81 -15.55
C ALA A 28 6.64 -11.10 -14.16
N ARG A 29 7.02 -12.24 -13.57
CA ARG A 29 6.75 -12.54 -12.15
C ARG A 29 7.72 -11.75 -11.25
N LEU A 30 7.31 -11.46 -10.02
CA LEU A 30 8.09 -10.64 -9.07
C LEU A 30 9.49 -11.21 -8.80
N ASP A 31 9.63 -12.52 -8.71
CA ASP A 31 10.90 -13.22 -8.51
C ASP A 31 11.87 -13.07 -9.70
N ALA A 32 11.33 -12.99 -10.91
CA ALA A 32 12.09 -12.83 -12.14
C ALA A 32 12.53 -11.38 -12.43
N VAL A 33 11.85 -10.38 -11.86
CA VAL A 33 12.25 -8.96 -12.00
C VAL A 33 13.56 -8.71 -11.23
N SER A 34 14.55 -8.14 -11.91
CA SER A 34 15.84 -7.76 -11.31
C SER A 34 16.02 -6.24 -11.22
N VAL A 35 16.97 -5.79 -10.40
CA VAL A 35 17.41 -4.37 -10.38
C VAL A 35 17.91 -3.92 -11.77
N GLY A 36 18.52 -4.83 -12.53
CA GLY A 36 18.99 -4.57 -13.89
C GLY A 36 17.86 -4.20 -14.85
N ASP A 37 16.75 -4.93 -14.78
CA ASP A 37 15.57 -4.68 -15.61
C ASP A 37 14.97 -3.32 -15.28
N VAL A 38 14.82 -3.02 -13.98
CA VAL A 38 14.27 -1.75 -13.51
C VAL A 38 15.12 -0.56 -13.96
N ILE A 39 16.45 -0.61 -13.81
CA ILE A 39 17.29 0.53 -14.23
C ILE A 39 17.34 0.69 -15.75
N ALA A 40 17.21 -0.41 -16.50
CA ALA A 40 17.14 -0.38 -17.96
C ALA A 40 15.82 0.25 -18.42
N ALA A 41 14.69 -0.20 -17.88
CA ALA A 41 13.37 0.38 -18.14
C ALA A 41 13.30 1.85 -17.72
N ALA A 42 13.83 2.16 -16.53
CA ALA A 42 13.90 3.53 -16.05
C ALA A 42 14.87 4.39 -16.85
N GLY A 43 15.84 3.84 -17.59
CA GLY A 43 16.88 4.61 -18.29
C GLY A 43 17.79 5.38 -17.33
N VAL A 44 18.22 4.74 -16.24
CA VAL A 44 19.10 5.34 -15.21
C VAL A 44 20.30 4.45 -14.89
N SER A 45 21.31 5.01 -14.24
CA SER A 45 22.49 4.23 -13.84
C SER A 45 22.21 3.35 -12.62
N ARG A 46 22.97 2.26 -12.49
CA ARG A 46 22.98 1.43 -11.27
C ARG A 46 23.29 2.25 -10.02
N GLY A 47 24.23 3.20 -10.11
CA GLY A 47 24.55 4.09 -8.98
C GLY A 47 23.39 4.99 -8.57
N SER A 48 22.53 5.40 -9.52
CA SER A 48 21.32 6.15 -9.22
C SER A 48 20.30 5.32 -8.46
N PHE A 49 20.15 4.03 -8.80
CA PHE A 49 19.31 3.10 -8.03
C PHE A 49 19.78 2.99 -6.58
N TYR A 50 21.05 2.63 -6.36
CA TYR A 50 21.58 2.38 -5.01
C TYR A 50 21.73 3.64 -4.16
N TYR A 51 21.63 4.82 -4.77
CA TYR A 51 21.49 6.07 -4.02
C TYR A 51 20.09 6.20 -3.37
N HIS A 52 19.06 5.57 -3.93
CA HIS A 52 17.68 5.68 -3.48
C HIS A 52 17.16 4.45 -2.75
N PHE A 53 17.62 3.25 -3.11
CA PHE A 53 17.17 1.98 -2.55
C PHE A 53 18.36 1.03 -2.38
N ALA A 54 18.44 0.36 -1.24
CA ALA A 54 19.47 -0.63 -0.95
C ALA A 54 19.33 -1.87 -1.84
N ASP A 55 18.10 -2.26 -2.18
CA ASP A 55 17.79 -3.45 -2.98
C ASP A 55 16.41 -3.37 -3.65
N LYS A 56 16.02 -4.44 -4.34
CA LYS A 56 14.72 -4.58 -5.00
C LYS A 56 13.56 -4.56 -3.99
N ASP A 57 13.75 -5.17 -2.82
CA ASP A 57 12.67 -5.36 -1.86
C ASP A 57 12.32 -4.04 -1.16
N GLU A 58 13.31 -3.18 -0.91
CA GLU A 58 13.09 -1.81 -0.47
C GLU A 58 12.32 -0.99 -1.53
N LEU A 59 12.68 -1.12 -2.82
CA LEU A 59 11.93 -0.50 -3.90
C LEU A 59 10.48 -0.98 -3.94
N VAL A 60 10.23 -2.29 -3.87
CA VAL A 60 8.87 -2.85 -3.94
C VAL A 60 8.02 -2.35 -2.77
N ARG A 61 8.55 -2.41 -1.54
CA ARG A 61 7.83 -1.89 -0.36
C ARG A 61 7.57 -0.39 -0.46
N TRP A 62 8.53 0.38 -0.96
CA TRP A 62 8.35 1.82 -1.18
C TRP A 62 7.28 2.11 -2.23
N ALA A 63 7.33 1.42 -3.38
CA ALA A 63 6.38 1.58 -4.48
C ALA A 63 4.96 1.23 -4.01
N LEU A 64 4.79 0.12 -3.29
CA LEU A 64 3.51 -0.29 -2.74
C LEU A 64 2.98 0.72 -1.71
N ARG A 65 3.81 1.14 -0.74
CA ARG A 65 3.42 2.17 0.23
C ARG A 65 2.99 3.46 -0.45
N HIS A 66 3.67 3.85 -1.52
CA HIS A 66 3.33 5.02 -2.30
C HIS A 66 1.94 4.87 -2.95
N GLU A 67 1.58 3.71 -3.52
CA GLU A 67 0.21 3.49 -4.03
C GLU A 67 -0.88 3.58 -2.95
N VAL A 68 -0.54 3.19 -1.71
CA VAL A 68 -1.50 3.16 -0.61
C VAL A 68 -1.68 4.54 0.04
N ILE A 69 -0.58 5.25 0.25
CA ILE A 69 -0.55 6.51 1.01
C ILE A 69 -0.69 7.75 0.13
N ASP A 70 -0.17 7.75 -1.12
CA ASP A 70 0.00 8.99 -1.89
C ASP A 70 -1.34 9.71 -2.05
N VAL A 71 -1.34 10.94 -1.54
CA VAL A 71 -2.52 11.78 -1.42
C VAL A 71 -2.47 12.78 -2.56
N ASP A 72 -3.52 12.80 -3.37
CA ASP A 72 -3.62 13.76 -4.46
C ASP A 72 -3.95 15.17 -3.94
N ARG A 73 -4.12 16.14 -4.86
CA ARG A 73 -4.52 17.51 -4.47
C ARG A 73 -5.92 17.59 -3.85
N ARG A 74 -6.75 16.57 -4.03
CA ARG A 74 -8.10 16.45 -3.48
C ARG A 74 -8.12 15.78 -2.10
N GLY A 75 -7.01 15.20 -1.66
CA GLY A 75 -6.94 14.49 -0.39
C GLY A 75 -7.23 12.98 -0.50
N THR A 76 -7.33 12.43 -1.72
CA THR A 76 -7.69 11.03 -1.91
C THR A 76 -6.44 10.14 -1.92
N SER A 77 -6.45 9.08 -1.09
CA SER A 77 -5.53 7.95 -1.13
C SER A 77 -6.26 6.67 -0.72
N LEU A 78 -5.70 5.49 -0.98
CA LEU A 78 -6.33 4.24 -0.55
C LEU A 78 -6.50 4.19 0.98
N VAL A 79 -5.54 4.72 1.75
CA VAL A 79 -5.69 4.88 3.21
C VAL A 79 -6.84 5.80 3.56
N ALA A 80 -6.99 6.93 2.87
CA ALA A 80 -8.09 7.87 3.14
C ALA A 80 -9.46 7.24 2.84
N VAL A 81 -9.55 6.43 1.78
CA VAL A 81 -10.75 5.64 1.43
C VAL A 81 -11.07 4.60 2.48
N MET A 82 -10.06 3.91 3.02
CA MET A 82 -10.27 2.98 4.12
C MET A 82 -10.70 3.73 5.40
N ALA A 83 -10.08 4.88 5.70
CA ALA A 83 -10.33 5.63 6.93
C ALA A 83 -11.58 6.54 6.92
N GLY A 84 -12.15 6.82 5.75
CA GLY A 84 -13.22 7.82 5.53
C GLY A 84 -14.43 7.28 4.75
N PRO A 85 -15.40 8.15 4.40
CA PRO A 85 -16.53 7.77 3.56
C PRO A 85 -16.08 7.45 2.12
N GLU A 86 -16.90 6.68 1.41
CA GLU A 86 -16.64 6.16 0.06
C GLU A 86 -16.20 7.28 -0.90
N PRO A 87 -15.06 7.15 -1.60
CA PRO A 87 -14.73 8.01 -2.73
C PRO A 87 -15.73 7.76 -3.85
N ASP A 88 -15.91 8.71 -4.76
CA ASP A 88 -16.57 8.39 -6.01
C ASP A 88 -15.85 7.20 -6.68
N ASP A 89 -16.62 6.21 -7.16
CA ASP A 89 -16.15 4.94 -7.76
C ASP A 89 -15.13 5.12 -8.92
N GLU A 90 -14.92 6.37 -9.37
CA GLU A 90 -14.09 6.76 -10.50
C GLU A 90 -12.77 7.47 -10.12
N ASP A 91 -12.36 7.54 -8.84
CA ASP A 91 -11.09 8.21 -8.49
C ASP A 91 -9.88 7.47 -9.15
N PRO A 92 -9.19 8.11 -10.12
CA PRO A 92 -8.14 7.45 -10.89
C PRO A 92 -6.95 6.99 -10.05
N ILE A 93 -6.72 7.62 -8.90
CA ILE A 93 -5.56 7.34 -8.05
C ILE A 93 -5.83 6.12 -7.20
N VAL A 94 -7.03 6.02 -6.63
CA VAL A 94 -7.49 4.81 -5.94
C VAL A 94 -7.54 3.64 -6.92
N ALA A 95 -8.09 3.85 -8.12
CA ALA A 95 -8.15 2.82 -9.15
C ALA A 95 -6.76 2.36 -9.61
N ARG A 96 -5.80 3.27 -9.74
CA ARG A 96 -4.40 2.95 -10.05
C ARG A 96 -3.76 2.13 -8.92
N GLY A 97 -3.92 2.56 -7.68
CA GLY A 97 -3.35 1.89 -6.51
C GLY A 97 -3.87 0.46 -6.38
N VAL A 98 -5.20 0.28 -6.47
CA VAL A 98 -5.83 -1.05 -6.45
C VAL A 98 -5.31 -1.93 -7.58
N ARG A 99 -5.23 -1.41 -8.82
CA ARG A 99 -4.70 -2.17 -9.96
C ARG A 99 -3.26 -2.63 -9.74
N ARG A 100 -2.39 -1.76 -9.23
CA ARG A 100 -0.98 -2.08 -8.97
C ARG A 100 -0.81 -3.10 -7.84
N ILE A 101 -1.66 -3.00 -6.81
CA ILE A 101 -1.71 -4.01 -5.75
C ILE A 101 -2.14 -5.37 -6.31
N CYS A 102 -3.22 -5.43 -7.10
CA CYS A 102 -3.67 -6.67 -7.73
C CYS A 102 -2.56 -7.26 -8.62
N LEU A 103 -1.94 -6.43 -9.46
CA LEU A 103 -0.80 -6.85 -10.29
C LEU A 103 0.32 -7.45 -9.43
N LEU A 104 0.69 -6.82 -8.31
CA LEU A 104 1.71 -7.36 -7.41
C LEU A 104 1.34 -8.75 -6.89
N ILE A 105 0.11 -8.90 -6.41
CA ILE A 105 -0.41 -10.17 -5.88
C ILE A 105 -0.38 -11.25 -6.97
N ASP A 106 -0.90 -10.95 -8.15
CA ASP A 106 -0.99 -11.89 -9.28
C ASP A 106 0.38 -12.33 -9.79
N ARG A 107 1.38 -11.44 -9.67
CA ARG A 107 2.77 -11.73 -10.04
C ARG A 107 3.59 -12.37 -8.93
N GLY A 108 2.94 -12.85 -7.86
CA GLY A 108 3.55 -13.63 -6.79
C GLY A 108 4.02 -12.81 -5.58
N GLY A 109 3.58 -11.56 -5.46
CA GLY A 109 3.93 -10.66 -4.36
C GLY A 109 2.88 -10.59 -3.24
N MET A 110 2.11 -11.66 -3.01
CA MET A 110 1.07 -11.68 -1.98
C MET A 110 1.62 -11.40 -0.59
N ASP A 111 2.73 -12.05 -0.20
CA ASP A 111 3.33 -11.87 1.12
C ASP A 111 3.82 -10.42 1.30
N VAL A 112 4.47 -9.86 0.27
CA VAL A 112 4.92 -8.46 0.26
C VAL A 112 3.74 -7.49 0.38
N ALA A 113 2.63 -7.79 -0.29
CA ALA A 113 1.41 -7.00 -0.20
C ALA A 113 0.83 -7.03 1.22
N TYR A 114 0.74 -8.22 1.81
CA TYR A 114 0.28 -8.42 3.18
C TYR A 114 1.15 -7.68 4.19
N ASP A 115 2.46 -7.90 4.18
CA ASP A 115 3.40 -7.31 5.14
C ASP A 115 3.35 -5.78 5.07
N ALA A 116 3.40 -5.21 3.87
CA ALA A 116 3.37 -3.76 3.72
C ALA A 116 2.04 -3.14 4.15
N MET A 117 0.91 -3.77 3.82
CA MET A 117 -0.41 -3.28 4.25
C MET A 117 -0.59 -3.39 5.77
N LEU A 118 -0.12 -4.48 6.38
CA LEU A 118 -0.18 -4.68 7.82
C LEU A 118 0.70 -3.68 8.56
N GLU A 119 1.93 -3.48 8.10
CA GLU A 119 2.82 -2.46 8.66
C GLU A 119 2.19 -1.07 8.57
N LEU A 120 1.57 -0.71 7.43
CA LEU A 120 0.87 0.56 7.27
C LEU A 120 -0.32 0.71 8.22
N ALA A 121 -1.11 -0.35 8.39
CA ALA A 121 -2.26 -0.34 9.29
C ALA A 121 -1.81 -0.17 10.75
N ILE A 122 -0.80 -0.93 11.19
CA ILE A 122 -0.20 -0.82 12.53
C ILE A 122 0.36 0.58 12.75
N GLU A 123 1.11 1.11 11.77
CA GLU A 123 1.69 2.45 11.83
C GLU A 123 0.62 3.53 11.96
N PHE A 124 -0.44 3.46 11.15
CA PHE A 124 -1.56 4.38 11.18
C PHE A 124 -2.21 4.40 12.57
N TRP A 125 -2.56 3.23 13.08
CA TRP A 125 -3.24 3.09 14.37
C TRP A 125 -2.35 3.44 15.56
N THR A 126 -1.06 3.09 15.51
CA THR A 126 -0.09 3.48 16.53
C THR A 126 -0.01 5.00 16.63
N ARG A 127 0.09 5.71 15.48
CA ARG A 127 0.11 7.18 15.48
C ARG A 127 -1.20 7.80 15.97
N ALA A 128 -2.35 7.21 15.62
CA ALA A 128 -3.66 7.72 16.03
C ALA A 128 -3.92 7.56 17.54
N GLN A 129 -3.47 6.45 18.15
CA GLN A 129 -3.80 6.10 19.53
C GLN A 129 -2.69 6.39 20.53
N ARG A 130 -1.43 6.31 20.09
CA ARG A 130 -0.23 6.47 20.92
C ARG A 130 0.66 7.55 20.32
N PRO A 131 0.24 8.82 20.34
CA PRO A 131 1.01 9.92 19.73
C PRO A 131 2.39 10.11 20.37
N GLU A 132 2.57 9.68 21.63
CA GLU A 132 3.86 9.68 22.35
C GLU A 132 4.72 8.43 22.08
N GLY A 133 4.22 7.49 21.26
CA GLY A 133 4.87 6.20 20.97
C GLY A 133 4.38 5.05 21.84
N GLY A 134 4.77 3.83 21.49
CA GLY A 134 4.37 2.59 22.17
C GLY A 134 3.96 1.49 21.20
N ARG A 135 3.66 0.29 21.73
CA ARG A 135 3.11 -0.82 20.96
C ARG A 135 1.58 -0.87 21.11
N LEU A 136 0.88 -1.21 20.04
CA LEU A 136 -0.55 -1.53 20.11
C LEU A 136 -0.78 -2.79 20.97
N PRO A 137 -1.93 -2.90 21.67
CA PRO A 137 -2.32 -4.14 22.33
C PRO A 137 -2.33 -5.33 21.35
N ASP A 138 -1.98 -6.52 21.81
CA ASP A 138 -1.90 -7.71 20.96
C ASP A 138 -3.25 -8.05 20.29
N GLU A 139 -4.37 -7.79 20.98
CA GLU A 139 -5.72 -7.98 20.44
C GLU A 139 -6.00 -7.05 19.25
N VAL A 140 -5.53 -5.80 19.33
CA VAL A 140 -5.61 -4.85 18.22
C VAL A 140 -4.75 -5.34 17.05
N VAL A 141 -3.53 -5.82 17.31
CA VAL A 141 -2.66 -6.35 16.26
C VAL A 141 -3.30 -7.55 15.56
N ALA A 142 -3.88 -8.50 16.31
CA ALA A 142 -4.58 -9.65 15.75
C ALA A 142 -5.78 -9.25 14.89
N ALA A 143 -6.52 -8.21 15.31
CA ALA A 143 -7.63 -7.69 14.53
C ALA A 143 -7.17 -7.03 13.21
N LEU A 144 -6.02 -6.34 13.22
CA LEU A 144 -5.39 -5.80 12.01
C LEU A 144 -4.88 -6.91 11.08
N GLU A 145 -4.25 -7.96 11.61
CA GLU A 145 -3.79 -9.13 10.85
C GLU A 145 -4.96 -9.79 10.11
N TYR A 146 -6.09 -9.99 10.81
CA TYR A 146 -7.30 -10.55 10.22
C TYR A 146 -7.89 -9.63 9.13
N GLY A 147 -8.01 -8.32 9.42
CA GLY A 147 -8.56 -7.35 8.48
C GLY A 147 -7.73 -7.23 7.20
N VAL A 148 -6.40 -7.13 7.33
CA VAL A 148 -5.48 -7.05 6.19
C VAL A 148 -5.45 -8.37 5.41
N GLY A 149 -5.41 -9.51 6.10
CA GLY A 149 -5.46 -10.82 5.46
C GLY A 149 -6.72 -11.02 4.62
N GLY A 150 -7.88 -10.61 5.15
CA GLY A 150 -9.13 -10.62 4.40
C GLY A 150 -9.09 -9.73 3.16
N LEU A 151 -8.57 -8.51 3.27
CA LEU A 151 -8.42 -7.58 2.16
C LEU A 151 -7.52 -8.14 1.05
N VAL A 152 -6.32 -8.61 1.40
CA VAL A 152 -5.36 -9.19 0.44
C VAL A 152 -5.96 -10.41 -0.25
N GLY A 153 -6.63 -11.30 0.50
CA GLY A 153 -7.30 -12.47 -0.06
C GLY A 153 -8.48 -12.13 -0.99
N MET A 154 -9.19 -11.03 -0.75
CA MET A 154 -10.22 -10.54 -1.67
C MET A 154 -9.62 -9.92 -2.94
N LEU A 155 -8.56 -9.13 -2.81
CA LEU A 155 -7.86 -8.54 -3.95
C LEU A 155 -7.24 -9.60 -4.87
N SER A 156 -6.72 -10.69 -4.31
CA SER A 156 -6.16 -11.82 -5.08
C SER A 156 -7.19 -12.55 -5.95
N ARG A 157 -8.48 -12.22 -5.82
CA ARG A 157 -9.57 -12.82 -6.59
C ARG A 157 -10.31 -11.79 -7.44
N ALA A 158 -9.94 -10.51 -7.38
CA ALA A 158 -10.69 -9.41 -7.96
C ALA A 158 -10.93 -9.59 -9.46
N ASP A 159 -9.91 -10.03 -10.21
CA ASP A 159 -9.98 -10.21 -11.66
C ASP A 159 -10.73 -11.47 -12.12
N THR A 160 -10.87 -12.44 -11.21
CA THR A 160 -11.63 -13.68 -11.45
C THR A 160 -13.08 -13.60 -10.98
N SER A 161 -13.45 -12.47 -10.37
CA SER A 161 -14.75 -12.28 -9.71
C SER A 161 -15.74 -11.55 -10.59
N THR A 162 -17.03 -11.86 -10.44
CA THR A 162 -18.09 -11.11 -11.13
C THR A 162 -18.23 -9.71 -10.52
N GLU A 163 -18.76 -8.76 -11.30
CA GLU A 163 -19.09 -7.41 -10.82
C GLU A 163 -19.92 -7.42 -9.53
N ALA A 164 -20.93 -8.30 -9.47
CA ALA A 164 -21.76 -8.48 -8.29
C ALA A 164 -20.96 -8.97 -7.07
N HIS A 165 -20.05 -9.94 -7.26
CA HIS A 165 -19.20 -10.44 -6.18
C HIS A 165 -18.19 -9.39 -5.70
N ARG A 166 -17.64 -8.59 -6.62
CA ARG A 166 -16.73 -7.48 -6.28
C ARG A 166 -17.44 -6.44 -5.42
N ARG A 167 -18.64 -6.01 -5.81
CA ARG A 167 -19.47 -5.10 -5.00
C ARG A 167 -19.79 -5.68 -3.62
N ALA A 168 -20.14 -6.97 -3.54
CA ALA A 168 -20.38 -7.63 -2.27
C ALA A 168 -19.12 -7.68 -1.38
N SER A 169 -17.95 -7.95 -1.97
CA SER A 169 -16.66 -7.98 -1.27
C SER A 169 -16.29 -6.60 -0.72
N VAL A 170 -16.49 -5.54 -1.51
CA VAL A 170 -16.27 -4.16 -1.07
C VAL A 170 -17.23 -3.77 0.07
N ALA A 171 -18.52 -4.11 -0.04
CA ALA A 171 -19.49 -3.87 1.03
C ALA A 171 -19.12 -4.60 2.33
N PHE A 172 -18.71 -5.87 2.22
CA PHE A 172 -18.25 -6.67 3.37
C PHE A 172 -17.00 -6.06 4.01
N LEU A 173 -16.00 -5.67 3.21
CA LEU A 173 -14.79 -5.01 3.70
C LEU A 173 -15.10 -3.74 4.49
N ARG A 174 -16.05 -2.94 4.02
CA ARG A 174 -16.49 -1.73 4.72
C ARG A 174 -17.12 -2.05 6.07
N GLU A 175 -18.00 -3.04 6.11
CA GLU A 175 -18.63 -3.48 7.36
C GLU A 175 -17.57 -3.98 8.35
N GLN A 176 -16.62 -4.80 7.90
CA GLN A 176 -15.54 -5.28 8.75
C GLN A 176 -14.63 -4.14 9.21
N HIS A 177 -14.33 -3.18 8.34
CA HIS A 177 -13.51 -2.02 8.71
C HIS A 177 -14.22 -1.11 9.73
N ALA A 178 -15.54 -0.89 9.59
CA ALA A 178 -16.33 -0.15 10.57
C ALA A 178 -16.31 -0.85 11.94
N ARG A 179 -16.54 -2.17 11.98
CA ARG A 179 -16.46 -2.98 13.21
C ARG A 179 -15.06 -2.97 13.83
N LEU A 180 -14.02 -3.11 13.00
CA LEU A 180 -12.63 -3.04 13.43
C LEU A 180 -12.33 -1.67 14.05
N ARG A 181 -12.78 -0.59 13.41
CA ARG A 181 -12.63 0.76 13.94
C ARG A 181 -13.33 0.92 15.30
N GLU A 182 -14.56 0.44 15.44
CA GLU A 182 -15.29 0.46 16.71
C GLU A 182 -14.57 -0.35 17.80
N HIS A 183 -14.14 -1.57 17.48
CA HIS A 183 -13.41 -2.44 18.40
C HIS A 183 -12.07 -1.83 18.84
N VAL A 184 -11.29 -1.31 17.89
CA VAL A 184 -10.02 -0.65 18.19
C VAL A 184 -10.25 0.60 19.06
N LEU A 185 -11.29 1.39 18.79
CA LEU A 185 -11.62 2.54 19.63
C LEU A 185 -12.13 2.14 21.03
N SER A 186 -12.86 1.03 21.17
CA SER A 186 -13.35 0.57 22.47
C SER A 186 -12.24 0.05 23.38
N GLU A 187 -11.30 -0.74 22.84
CA GLU A 187 -10.18 -1.29 23.62
C GLU A 187 -9.25 -0.19 24.16
N VAL A 188 -9.10 0.91 23.41
CA VAL A 188 -8.28 2.06 23.83
C VAL A 188 -8.89 2.81 25.01
N LEU A 189 -10.22 2.94 25.02
CA LEU A 189 -10.94 3.61 26.10
C LEU A 189 -10.95 2.79 27.40
N VAL A 190 -10.79 1.47 27.31
CA VAL A 190 -10.68 0.57 28.47
C VAL A 190 -9.24 0.50 29.00
N ALA A 191 -8.24 0.72 28.14
CA ALA A 191 -6.82 0.71 28.49
C ALA A 191 -6.24 2.08 28.91
N SER A 192 -7.08 3.12 29.06
CA SER A 192 -6.72 4.49 29.50
C SER A 192 -7.37 4.81 30.84
#